data_AF-A0A4Z1GBF8-F1
#
_entry.id   AF-A0A4Z1GBF8-F1
#
_cell.length_a   1.000
_cell.length_b   1.000
_cell.length_c   1.000
_cell.angle_alpha   90.00
_cell.angle_beta   90.00
_cell.angle_gamma   90.00
#
_symmetry.space_group_name_H-M   'P 1'
#
loop_
_entity.id
_entity.type
_entity.pdbx_description
1 polymer ?
#
loop_
_entity_poly.entity_id
_entity_poly.type
_entity_poly.pdbx_seq_one_letter_code
_entity_poly.pdbx_strand_id
1 'polypeptide(L)'
;MSIRSAAGGRASRRPASVYHAVAPSSHSSGSYFSSRSGSESISSGTTYTEPYDYGSYGSKSSDGGSEVLEEHHSTGPRTSTHHQPHDKSEEIHSRMQVLEENIAHTRRKWGDGEINPPDMLLRIANYRRILATVATPDACRDPSLKLRVDEVDGKLKELEVEANIRKTREGDEMQDMAREDAERRENTRREEFERQQNLMRDKAAEKKRIRDEKEAKAEEEKQKRIEKEKKRKDHNAKFAAVMKEQERLENEENKKKEEQRIREGKKALETRRRREKAVRDRDARRKASDKQAREAEEEARYQKRFTKEETRYVAKETLQKKAKKALGGREEESRKRERERANAFAKKVVDDREKKLKNLKAKVSDIEKELGYTCIDD
;
A
#
# COMPACT_ATOMS: atom_id res chain seq x y z
N MET A 1 1.96 73.56 -21.24
CA MET A 1 0.76 73.67 -22.08
C MET A 1 0.64 72.43 -22.96
N SER A 2 -0.55 71.83 -23.04
CA SER A 2 -1.13 71.11 -24.21
C SER A 2 -2.07 70.02 -23.71
N ILE A 3 -3.36 70.24 -23.87
CA ILE A 3 -4.44 69.32 -23.50
C ILE A 3 -4.91 68.65 -24.79
N ARG A 4 -4.84 67.31 -24.87
CA ARG A 4 -5.46 66.58 -25.99
C ARG A 4 -6.92 66.28 -25.68
N SER A 5 -7.79 67.14 -26.19
CA SER A 5 -9.22 66.88 -26.30
C SER A 5 -9.48 65.79 -27.35
N ALA A 6 -10.37 64.86 -27.04
CA ALA A 6 -11.11 64.08 -28.03
C ALA A 6 -12.55 63.89 -27.52
N ALA A 7 -13.53 64.27 -28.34
CA ALA A 7 -14.95 64.30 -27.96
C ALA A 7 -15.66 62.97 -28.27
N GLY A 8 -16.80 62.72 -27.61
CA GLY A 8 -17.57 61.47 -27.78
C GLY A 8 -18.97 61.49 -27.16
N GLY A 9 -19.86 62.33 -27.71
CA GLY A 9 -21.34 62.26 -27.67
C GLY A 9 -22.08 61.62 -26.47
N ARG A 10 -22.82 62.44 -25.71
CA ARG A 10 -23.99 61.98 -24.95
C ARG A 10 -25.20 61.79 -25.89
N ALA A 11 -26.03 60.76 -25.69
CA ALA A 11 -27.41 60.91 -25.18
C ALA A 11 -28.41 59.75 -25.47
N SER A 12 -28.86 59.11 -24.38
CA SER A 12 -30.28 58.83 -24.06
C SER A 12 -31.04 57.59 -24.61
N ARG A 13 -32.06 57.20 -23.81
CA ARG A 13 -33.26 56.37 -24.09
C ARG A 13 -33.17 54.83 -24.03
N ARG A 14 -33.44 54.32 -22.82
CA ARG A 14 -34.38 53.21 -22.52
C ARG A 14 -35.76 53.83 -22.19
N PRO A 15 -36.93 53.12 -22.18
CA PRO A 15 -37.14 51.77 -21.62
C PRO A 15 -38.08 50.83 -22.43
N ALA A 16 -38.54 49.76 -21.79
CA ALA A 16 -39.07 48.53 -22.38
C ALA A 16 -40.62 48.40 -22.39
N SER A 17 -41.10 47.47 -23.22
CA SER A 17 -42.43 46.82 -23.19
C SER A 17 -42.36 45.45 -23.93
N VAL A 18 -43.45 44.67 -24.00
CA VAL A 18 -43.83 43.70 -22.96
C VAL A 18 -44.72 42.57 -23.55
N TYR A 19 -44.67 41.35 -22.97
CA TYR A 19 -45.42 40.11 -23.28
C TYR A 19 -45.24 39.44 -24.67
N HIS A 20 -44.89 38.14 -24.64
CA HIS A 20 -45.87 37.07 -24.89
C HIS A 20 -45.40 35.77 -24.20
N ALA A 21 -46.35 34.98 -23.68
CA ALA A 21 -46.09 33.70 -23.01
C ALA A 21 -46.26 32.54 -24.00
N VAL A 22 -45.39 31.52 -23.90
CA VAL A 22 -45.57 30.20 -24.52
C VAL A 22 -45.14 29.15 -23.49
N ALA A 23 -45.98 28.13 -23.31
CA ALA A 23 -45.76 27.06 -22.32
C ALA A 23 -44.74 26.02 -22.82
N PRO A 24 -44.01 25.34 -21.92
CA PRO A 24 -43.24 24.15 -22.28
C PRO A 24 -44.16 22.93 -22.35
N SER A 25 -44.36 22.38 -23.55
CA SER A 25 -44.98 21.07 -23.73
C SER A 25 -43.97 19.96 -23.45
N SER A 26 -44.19 19.19 -22.38
CA SER A 26 -43.50 17.91 -22.15
C SER A 26 -43.73 16.94 -23.31
N HIS A 27 -42.70 16.21 -23.75
CA HIS A 27 -42.76 14.83 -24.24
C HIS A 27 -41.38 14.17 -24.03
N SER A 28 -41.37 12.98 -23.41
CA SER A 28 -40.71 11.74 -23.87
C SER A 28 -39.47 11.83 -24.78
N SER A 29 -38.37 11.09 -24.61
CA SER A 29 -38.01 10.00 -23.67
C SER A 29 -36.47 9.84 -23.64
N GLY A 30 -35.90 9.43 -22.50
CA GLY A 30 -34.46 9.20 -22.38
C GLY A 30 -34.13 8.11 -21.36
N SER A 31 -33.98 6.87 -21.83
CA SER A 31 -33.69 5.72 -20.98
C SER A 31 -32.18 5.59 -20.70
N TYR A 32 -31.76 5.92 -19.49
CA TYR A 32 -30.47 5.46 -18.94
C TYR A 32 -30.65 5.00 -17.49
N PHE A 33 -31.04 3.74 -17.32
CA PHE A 33 -30.90 3.05 -16.04
C PHE A 33 -29.44 2.59 -15.91
N SER A 34 -28.68 3.21 -15.02
CA SER A 34 -27.35 2.77 -14.63
C SER A 34 -27.24 2.77 -13.12
N SER A 35 -27.66 1.65 -12.52
CA SER A 35 -27.60 1.45 -11.07
C SER A 35 -26.20 1.02 -10.66
N ARG A 36 -25.35 1.99 -10.29
CA ARG A 36 -24.09 1.73 -9.59
C ARG A 36 -23.92 2.66 -8.39
N SER A 37 -24.84 2.53 -7.44
CA SER A 37 -24.74 3.14 -6.11
C SER A 37 -23.81 2.31 -5.23
N GLY A 38 -22.64 2.87 -4.91
CA GLY A 38 -21.75 2.36 -3.88
C GLY A 38 -21.09 3.51 -3.14
N SER A 39 -21.43 3.66 -1.87
CA SER A 39 -20.60 4.35 -0.87
C SER A 39 -21.04 3.97 0.54
N GLU A 40 -20.04 3.79 1.39
CA GLU A 40 -20.08 3.26 2.75
C GLU A 40 -20.84 4.13 3.75
N SER A 41 -21.18 3.58 4.92
CA SER A 41 -20.94 4.32 6.19
C SER A 41 -20.84 3.42 7.43
N ILE A 42 -19.67 3.51 8.08
CA ILE A 42 -19.46 3.64 9.53
C ILE A 42 -19.80 2.44 10.43
N SER A 43 -18.74 1.96 11.10
CA SER A 43 -18.74 1.04 12.22
C SER A 43 -18.97 1.73 13.58
N SER A 44 -19.62 1.02 14.51
CA SER A 44 -19.50 1.18 15.98
C SER A 44 -20.24 0.04 16.67
N GLY A 45 -19.61 -0.67 17.62
CA GLY A 45 -20.24 -1.81 18.29
C GLY A 45 -19.26 -2.77 18.96
N THR A 46 -18.51 -2.29 19.95
CA THR A 46 -17.62 -3.11 20.78
C THR A 46 -18.38 -4.00 21.76
N THR A 47 -17.99 -5.26 21.88
CA THR A 47 -18.13 -6.05 23.11
C THR A 47 -16.81 -6.74 23.46
N TYR A 48 -16.60 -6.92 24.77
CA TYR A 48 -15.32 -7.23 25.40
C TYR A 48 -15.51 -8.42 26.34
N THR A 49 -14.76 -9.50 26.15
CA THR A 49 -14.47 -10.51 27.19
C THR A 49 -13.23 -11.31 26.78
N GLU A 50 -12.41 -11.63 27.77
CA GLU A 50 -11.05 -12.18 27.68
C GLU A 50 -11.06 -13.68 28.13
N PRO A 51 -9.98 -14.36 28.60
CA PRO A 51 -9.02 -15.13 27.79
C PRO A 51 -8.79 -16.61 28.25
N TYR A 52 -7.78 -17.29 27.66
CA TYR A 52 -7.25 -18.65 27.96
C TYR A 52 -8.17 -19.83 27.52
N ASP A 53 -7.70 -21.06 27.24
CA ASP A 53 -6.49 -21.74 27.74
C ASP A 53 -5.86 -22.81 26.77
N TYR A 54 -4.85 -23.51 27.28
CA TYR A 54 -3.81 -24.39 26.70
C TYR A 54 -4.20 -25.74 26.01
N GLY A 55 -3.24 -26.32 25.25
CA GLY A 55 -3.22 -27.74 24.78
C GLY A 55 -3.04 -27.87 23.25
N SER A 56 -2.01 -28.48 22.63
CA SER A 56 -0.95 -29.44 22.99
C SER A 56 -1.37 -30.92 23.13
N TYR A 57 -1.36 -31.68 22.02
CA TYR A 57 -0.57 -32.93 21.78
C TYR A 57 -1.06 -33.75 20.56
N GLY A 58 -0.15 -34.49 19.89
CA GLY A 58 -0.44 -35.60 18.95
C GLY A 58 -0.36 -35.23 17.45
N SER A 59 0.75 -35.36 16.71
CA SER A 59 1.64 -36.52 16.41
C SER A 59 1.14 -37.49 15.34
N LYS A 60 1.74 -37.41 14.13
CA LYS A 60 2.15 -38.49 13.16
C LYS A 60 2.35 -37.86 11.77
N SER A 61 3.58 -37.70 11.25
CA SER A 61 4.40 -38.70 10.50
C SER A 61 3.66 -39.25 9.27
N SER A 62 3.93 -38.80 8.04
CA SER A 62 5.17 -38.91 7.23
C SER A 62 5.25 -40.22 6.44
N ASP A 63 5.63 -40.05 5.17
CA ASP A 63 5.61 -40.96 4.02
C ASP A 63 6.19 -42.37 4.18
N GLY A 64 5.82 -43.25 3.25
CA GLY A 64 6.36 -44.61 3.13
C GLY A 64 7.43 -44.77 2.04
N GLY A 65 8.00 -45.98 1.95
CA GLY A 65 8.92 -46.37 0.88
C GLY A 65 10.24 -46.98 1.37
N SER A 66 10.34 -48.31 1.23
CA SER A 66 11.52 -49.15 0.90
C SER A 66 12.88 -48.44 0.63
N GLU A 67 14.06 -49.02 0.87
CA GLU A 67 14.47 -50.37 1.34
C GLU A 67 15.99 -50.32 1.66
N VAL A 68 16.52 -51.36 2.34
CA VAL A 68 17.94 -51.78 2.37
C VAL A 68 19.03 -50.74 2.69
N LEU A 69 19.66 -50.91 3.85
CA LEU A 69 21.12 -50.83 4.11
C LEU A 69 21.30 -51.46 5.51
N GLU A 70 21.82 -52.68 5.59
CA GLU A 70 23.27 -53.03 5.61
C GLU A 70 23.91 -52.75 6.97
N GLU A 71 24.80 -53.66 7.35
CA GLU A 71 25.30 -53.85 8.70
C GLU A 71 26.35 -52.80 9.11
N HIS A 72 26.54 -52.66 10.43
CA HIS A 72 27.82 -52.94 11.13
C HIS A 72 28.04 -52.00 12.32
N HIS A 73 27.91 -52.53 13.53
CA HIS A 73 28.77 -52.10 14.64
C HIS A 73 29.33 -53.32 15.37
N SER A 74 30.57 -53.66 15.00
CA SER A 74 31.39 -54.64 15.70
C SER A 74 31.83 -54.09 17.05
N THR A 75 31.59 -54.86 18.11
CA THR A 75 32.21 -54.68 19.42
C THR A 75 32.72 -56.06 19.86
N GLY A 76 34.01 -56.32 19.72
CA GLY A 76 34.62 -57.59 20.15
C GLY A 76 34.92 -57.61 21.67
N PRO A 77 35.88 -58.43 22.12
CA PRO A 77 36.35 -59.70 21.58
C PRO A 77 36.19 -60.84 22.62
N ARG A 78 36.09 -62.10 22.18
CA ARG A 78 36.30 -63.26 23.07
C ARG A 78 37.13 -64.35 22.38
N THR A 79 38.23 -64.70 23.05
CA THR A 79 39.10 -65.82 22.72
C THR A 79 38.42 -67.14 23.08
N SER A 80 38.49 -68.13 22.20
CA SER A 80 38.18 -69.53 22.53
C SER A 80 39.00 -70.47 21.67
N THR A 81 39.92 -71.20 22.30
CA THR A 81 40.74 -72.25 21.72
C THR A 81 40.15 -73.60 22.10
N HIS A 82 39.87 -74.49 21.12
CA HIS A 82 40.31 -75.90 21.17
C HIS A 82 39.99 -76.71 19.90
N HIS A 83 41.03 -77.43 19.48
CA HIS A 83 41.21 -78.59 18.58
C HIS A 83 40.01 -79.27 17.90
N GLN A 84 40.18 -79.52 16.59
CA GLN A 84 39.68 -80.72 15.92
C GLN A 84 40.70 -81.88 16.08
N PRO A 85 40.25 -83.16 16.15
CA PRO A 85 41.13 -84.32 16.09
C PRO A 85 41.54 -84.64 14.64
N HIS A 86 42.79 -85.07 14.44
CA HIS A 86 43.26 -85.61 13.16
C HIS A 86 43.24 -87.13 13.19
N ASP A 87 42.34 -87.77 12.43
CA ASP A 87 42.39 -89.21 12.18
C ASP A 87 43.44 -89.53 11.10
N LYS A 88 44.58 -90.05 11.55
CA LYS A 88 45.75 -90.35 10.69
C LYS A 88 45.57 -91.54 9.75
N SER A 89 44.42 -92.21 9.79
CA SER A 89 44.05 -93.33 8.91
C SER A 89 43.64 -92.87 7.51
N GLU A 90 42.89 -91.77 7.40
CA GLU A 90 42.43 -91.25 6.09
C GLU A 90 43.58 -90.73 5.22
N GLU A 91 44.60 -90.12 5.85
CA GLU A 91 45.79 -89.61 5.17
C GLU A 91 46.61 -90.74 4.52
N ILE A 92 46.70 -91.91 5.17
CA ILE A 92 47.40 -93.09 4.63
C ILE A 92 46.62 -93.68 3.45
N HIS A 93 45.30 -93.83 3.57
CA HIS A 93 44.47 -94.33 2.47
C HIS A 93 44.49 -93.39 1.26
N SER A 94 44.37 -92.07 1.47
CA SER A 94 44.46 -91.07 0.41
C SER A 94 45.83 -91.12 -0.29
N ARG A 95 46.93 -91.24 0.47
CA ARG A 95 48.29 -91.33 -0.10
C ARG A 95 48.52 -92.62 -0.88
N MET A 96 47.93 -93.74 -0.45
CA MET A 96 47.98 -95.02 -1.16
C MET A 96 47.22 -94.95 -2.48
N GLN A 97 46.01 -94.38 -2.48
CA GLN A 97 45.18 -94.18 -3.67
C GLN A 97 45.87 -93.30 -4.73
N VAL A 98 46.49 -92.19 -4.31
CA VAL A 98 47.29 -91.33 -5.19
C VAL A 98 48.50 -92.07 -5.80
N LEU A 99 49.14 -92.98 -5.06
CA LEU A 99 50.24 -93.79 -5.62
C LEU A 99 49.75 -94.81 -6.66
N GLU A 100 48.58 -95.43 -6.44
CA GLU A 100 47.96 -96.34 -7.41
C GLU A 100 47.54 -95.63 -8.69
N GLU A 101 46.93 -94.44 -8.58
CA GLU A 101 46.60 -93.58 -9.73
C GLU A 101 47.84 -93.17 -10.53
N ASN A 102 48.95 -92.83 -9.86
CA ASN A 102 50.22 -92.53 -10.52
C ASN A 102 50.82 -93.75 -11.25
N ILE A 103 50.64 -94.97 -10.73
CA ILE A 103 51.03 -96.21 -11.42
C ILE A 103 50.13 -96.48 -12.64
N ALA A 104 48.82 -96.23 -12.54
CA ALA A 104 47.90 -96.35 -13.66
C ALA A 104 48.22 -95.34 -14.78
N HIS A 105 48.48 -94.07 -14.42
CA HIS A 105 48.85 -93.00 -15.35
C HIS A 105 50.17 -93.28 -16.07
N THR A 106 51.19 -93.75 -15.34
CA THR A 106 52.48 -94.13 -15.96
C THR A 106 52.36 -95.34 -16.87
N ARG A 107 51.52 -96.33 -16.55
CA ARG A 107 51.20 -97.43 -17.48
C ARG A 107 50.50 -96.96 -18.75
N ARG A 108 49.61 -95.95 -18.67
CA ARG A 108 48.94 -95.38 -19.85
C ARG A 108 49.96 -94.77 -20.81
N LYS A 109 50.88 -93.95 -20.27
CA LYS A 109 51.99 -93.34 -21.02
C LYS A 109 52.99 -94.32 -21.64
N TRP A 110 53.05 -95.58 -21.17
CA TRP A 110 53.76 -96.64 -21.90
C TRP A 110 53.04 -96.95 -23.22
N GLY A 111 51.74 -97.22 -23.15
CA GLY A 111 50.93 -97.58 -24.33
C GLY A 111 50.96 -96.50 -25.42
N ASP A 112 51.05 -95.24 -25.01
CA ASP A 112 51.10 -94.07 -25.90
C ASP A 112 52.53 -93.77 -26.42
N GLY A 113 53.56 -94.51 -25.98
CA GLY A 113 54.93 -94.42 -26.49
C GLY A 113 55.76 -93.22 -26.02
N GLU A 114 55.23 -92.36 -25.14
CA GLU A 114 55.85 -91.08 -24.75
C GLU A 114 57.09 -91.20 -23.83
N ILE A 115 57.39 -92.38 -23.28
CA ILE A 115 58.47 -92.54 -22.27
C ILE A 115 59.38 -93.74 -22.60
N ASN A 116 60.70 -93.50 -22.53
CA ASN A 116 61.72 -94.53 -22.70
C ASN A 116 61.55 -95.70 -21.68
N PRO A 117 61.56 -96.97 -22.13
CA PRO A 117 61.30 -98.12 -21.25
C PRO A 117 62.17 -98.21 -19.96
N PRO A 118 63.48 -97.88 -19.97
CA PRO A 118 64.30 -97.96 -18.75
C PRO A 118 63.89 -96.94 -17.67
N ASP A 119 63.54 -95.71 -18.05
CA ASP A 119 63.11 -94.67 -17.11
C ASP A 119 61.74 -95.00 -16.50
N MET A 120 60.87 -95.63 -17.31
CA MET A 120 59.59 -96.17 -16.85
C MET A 120 59.74 -97.30 -15.83
N LEU A 121 60.66 -98.25 -16.06
CA LEU A 121 60.95 -99.32 -15.10
C LEU A 121 61.50 -98.77 -13.78
N LEU A 122 62.35 -97.74 -13.81
CA LEU A 122 62.83 -97.02 -12.63
C LEU A 122 61.70 -96.33 -11.85
N ARG A 123 60.78 -95.63 -12.54
CA ARG A 123 59.62 -94.99 -11.90
C ARG A 123 58.69 -96.01 -11.25
N ILE A 124 58.35 -97.09 -11.95
CA ILE A 124 57.51 -98.18 -11.39
C ILE A 124 58.20 -98.86 -10.21
N ALA A 125 59.52 -99.10 -10.28
CA ALA A 125 60.28 -99.69 -9.17
C ALA A 125 60.31 -98.78 -7.93
N ASN A 126 60.47 -97.47 -8.12
CA ASN A 126 60.43 -96.50 -7.02
C ASN A 126 59.04 -96.41 -6.38
N TYR A 127 57.95 -96.31 -7.16
CA TYR A 127 56.60 -96.32 -6.58
C TYR A 127 56.27 -97.65 -5.88
N ARG A 128 56.73 -98.79 -6.41
CA ARG A 128 56.61 -100.09 -5.73
C ARG A 128 57.43 -100.17 -4.43
N ARG A 129 58.64 -99.58 -4.38
CA ARG A 129 59.41 -99.45 -3.14
C ARG A 129 58.67 -98.62 -2.09
N ILE A 130 58.07 -97.50 -2.50
CA ILE A 130 57.32 -96.61 -1.60
C ILE A 130 56.06 -97.32 -1.07
N LEU A 131 55.35 -98.09 -1.89
CA LEU A 131 54.23 -98.94 -1.44
C LEU A 131 54.70 -100.05 -0.50
N ALA A 132 55.83 -100.70 -0.80
CA ALA A 132 56.40 -101.77 0.04
C ALA A 132 56.96 -101.28 1.39
N THR A 133 57.25 -99.98 1.55
CA THR A 133 57.61 -99.38 2.85
C THR A 133 56.41 -98.88 3.66
N VAL A 134 55.21 -98.87 3.08
CA VAL A 134 53.96 -98.49 3.77
C VAL A 134 53.13 -99.73 4.14
N ALA A 135 53.33 -100.86 3.45
CA ALA A 135 52.69 -102.13 3.76
C ALA A 135 53.58 -103.07 4.61
N THR A 136 53.20 -103.20 5.89
CA THR A 136 53.65 -104.18 6.92
C THR A 136 55.09 -104.09 7.49
N PRO A 137 55.25 -104.28 8.83
CA PRO A 137 56.54 -104.48 9.50
C PRO A 137 56.97 -105.97 9.51
N ASP A 138 58.18 -106.22 10.04
CA ASP A 138 58.83 -107.52 10.27
C ASP A 138 59.21 -108.39 9.05
N ALA A 139 60.48 -108.32 8.66
CA ALA A 139 61.36 -109.50 8.48
C ALA A 139 62.75 -109.11 7.94
N CYS A 140 63.79 -109.13 8.77
CA CYS A 140 65.20 -109.14 8.33
C CYS A 140 66.11 -109.82 9.38
N ARG A 141 65.88 -111.12 9.61
CA ARG A 141 66.93 -112.06 10.01
C ARG A 141 67.25 -112.93 8.79
N ASP A 142 68.44 -112.78 8.21
CA ASP A 142 69.52 -113.74 8.48
C ASP A 142 70.84 -113.37 7.76
N PRO A 143 72.01 -113.82 8.26
CA PRO A 143 73.31 -113.32 7.83
C PRO A 143 74.16 -114.39 7.15
N SER A 144 74.17 -114.46 5.81
CA SER A 144 75.15 -115.30 5.10
C SER A 144 75.37 -114.89 3.64
N LEU A 145 76.46 -114.17 3.36
CA LEU A 145 77.23 -114.28 2.11
C LEU A 145 78.65 -113.72 2.38
N LYS A 146 79.68 -114.55 2.14
CA LYS A 146 81.08 -114.30 2.51
C LYS A 146 81.88 -113.83 1.28
N LEU A 147 82.78 -112.83 1.49
CA LEU A 147 84.18 -112.76 0.99
C LEU A 147 84.41 -112.79 -0.56
N ARG A 148 85.31 -112.02 -1.21
CA ARG A 148 86.41 -111.07 -0.83
C ARG A 148 86.57 -110.01 -1.93
N VAL A 149 86.92 -108.76 -1.61
CA VAL A 149 87.51 -107.77 -2.55
C VAL A 149 88.35 -106.75 -1.76
N ASP A 150 89.68 -106.87 -1.78
CA ASP A 150 90.60 -106.02 -0.97
C ASP A 150 91.61 -105.19 -1.82
N GLU A 151 91.35 -104.94 -3.11
CA GLU A 151 92.30 -104.24 -4.00
C GLU A 151 91.72 -103.05 -4.83
N VAL A 152 90.45 -102.69 -4.63
CA VAL A 152 89.79 -101.56 -5.36
C VAL A 152 89.66 -100.30 -4.49
N ASP A 153 89.95 -100.41 -3.20
CA ASP A 153 89.52 -99.47 -2.15
C ASP A 153 90.27 -98.11 -2.14
N GLY A 154 91.42 -98.02 -2.82
CA GLY A 154 92.21 -96.77 -2.89
C GLY A 154 91.61 -95.72 -3.84
N LYS A 155 91.26 -96.10 -5.06
CA LYS A 155 90.76 -95.17 -6.10
C LYS A 155 89.32 -94.73 -5.87
N LEU A 156 88.54 -95.52 -5.12
CA LEU A 156 87.17 -95.16 -4.76
C LEU A 156 87.15 -93.96 -3.81
N LYS A 157 88.08 -93.92 -2.84
CA LYS A 157 88.17 -92.87 -1.81
C LYS A 157 88.56 -91.50 -2.37
N GLU A 158 89.45 -91.45 -3.36
CA GLU A 158 89.80 -90.18 -4.02
C GLU A 158 88.61 -89.59 -4.79
N LEU A 159 87.86 -90.42 -5.52
CA LEU A 159 86.64 -90.01 -6.21
C LEU A 159 85.50 -89.64 -5.25
N GLU A 160 85.39 -90.31 -4.11
CA GLU A 160 84.42 -89.97 -3.05
C GLU A 160 84.74 -88.60 -2.41
N VAL A 161 86.02 -88.31 -2.15
CA VAL A 161 86.45 -86.99 -1.66
C VAL A 161 86.20 -85.90 -2.70
N GLU A 162 86.56 -86.10 -3.97
CA GLU A 162 86.33 -85.09 -5.01
C GLU A 162 84.82 -84.86 -5.27
N ALA A 163 84.01 -85.93 -5.28
CA ALA A 163 82.57 -85.82 -5.42
C ALA A 163 81.91 -85.11 -4.22
N ASN A 164 82.41 -85.32 -3.00
CA ASN A 164 81.93 -84.61 -1.82
C ASN A 164 82.31 -83.12 -1.84
N ILE A 165 83.53 -82.77 -2.28
CA ILE A 165 83.95 -81.35 -2.43
C ILE A 165 83.11 -80.63 -3.49
N ARG A 166 82.80 -81.28 -4.62
CA ARG A 166 81.90 -80.71 -5.63
C ARG A 166 80.47 -80.57 -5.10
N LYS A 167 79.93 -81.59 -4.41
CA LYS A 167 78.59 -81.53 -3.80
C LYS A 167 78.45 -80.45 -2.74
N THR A 168 79.44 -80.24 -1.88
CA THR A 168 79.37 -79.16 -0.87
C THR A 168 79.39 -77.80 -1.56
N ARG A 169 80.28 -77.62 -2.54
CA ARG A 169 80.36 -76.35 -3.28
C ARG A 169 79.09 -76.06 -4.09
N GLU A 170 78.58 -77.03 -4.86
CA GLU A 170 77.33 -76.89 -5.61
C GLU A 170 76.12 -76.73 -4.66
N GLY A 171 76.15 -77.37 -3.49
CA GLY A 171 75.14 -77.25 -2.45
C GLY A 171 75.10 -75.85 -1.82
N ASP A 172 76.26 -75.29 -1.49
CA ASP A 172 76.41 -73.94 -0.95
C ASP A 172 76.03 -72.88 -2.00
N GLU A 173 76.53 -73.00 -3.24
CA GLU A 173 76.18 -72.10 -4.35
C GLU A 173 74.66 -72.16 -4.68
N MET A 174 74.03 -73.34 -4.61
CA MET A 174 72.57 -73.49 -4.75
C MET A 174 71.80 -72.92 -3.55
N GLN A 175 72.32 -73.06 -2.33
CA GLN A 175 71.65 -72.57 -1.11
C GLN A 175 71.71 -71.04 -1.03
N ASP A 176 72.83 -70.42 -1.43
CA ASP A 176 72.96 -68.97 -1.47
C ASP A 176 72.15 -68.37 -2.63
N MET A 177 72.11 -68.99 -3.82
CA MET A 177 71.15 -68.57 -4.86
C MET A 177 69.69 -68.68 -4.40
N ALA A 178 69.34 -69.72 -3.64
CA ALA A 178 67.99 -69.86 -3.09
C ALA A 178 67.67 -68.82 -2.01
N ARG A 179 68.66 -68.39 -1.21
CA ARG A 179 68.53 -67.29 -0.25
C ARG A 179 68.37 -65.94 -0.95
N GLU A 180 69.23 -65.64 -1.92
CA GLU A 180 69.11 -64.41 -2.72
C GLU A 180 67.76 -64.32 -3.44
N ASP A 181 67.29 -65.41 -4.05
CA ASP A 181 66.01 -65.39 -4.75
C ASP A 181 64.81 -65.31 -3.78
N ALA A 182 64.93 -65.86 -2.57
CA ALA A 182 63.95 -65.64 -1.50
C ALA A 182 63.95 -64.17 -1.01
N GLU A 183 65.12 -63.57 -0.80
CA GLU A 183 65.26 -62.17 -0.38
C GLU A 183 64.75 -61.20 -1.46
N ARG A 184 65.07 -61.45 -2.74
CA ARG A 184 64.52 -60.69 -3.87
C ARG A 184 62.99 -60.75 -3.90
N ARG A 185 62.39 -61.94 -3.70
CA ARG A 185 60.94 -62.13 -3.64
C ARG A 185 60.30 -61.49 -2.40
N GLU A 186 61.03 -61.36 -1.29
CA GLU A 186 60.53 -60.63 -0.13
C GLU A 186 60.61 -59.12 -0.34
N ASN A 187 61.73 -58.62 -0.88
CA ASN A 187 61.92 -57.20 -1.18
C ASN A 187 60.92 -56.70 -2.24
N THR A 188 60.62 -57.46 -3.29
CA THR A 188 59.55 -57.08 -4.24
C THR A 188 58.18 -57.00 -3.56
N ARG A 189 57.84 -57.95 -2.66
CA ARG A 189 56.59 -57.89 -1.88
C ARG A 189 56.54 -56.70 -0.93
N ARG A 190 57.66 -56.35 -0.28
CA ARG A 190 57.77 -55.16 0.59
C ARG A 190 57.57 -53.88 -0.22
N GLU A 191 58.25 -53.74 -1.36
CA GLU A 191 58.08 -52.61 -2.27
C GLU A 191 56.65 -52.51 -2.83
N GLU A 192 56.04 -53.62 -3.24
CA GLU A 192 54.65 -53.64 -3.71
C GLU A 192 53.68 -53.21 -2.60
N PHE A 193 53.89 -53.67 -1.37
CA PHE A 193 53.09 -53.29 -0.21
C PHE A 193 53.26 -51.80 0.15
N GLU A 194 54.48 -51.26 0.12
CA GLU A 194 54.71 -49.82 0.32
C GLU A 194 54.09 -48.96 -0.78
N ARG A 195 54.23 -49.37 -2.06
CA ARG A 195 53.57 -48.70 -3.20
C ARG A 195 52.05 -48.72 -3.04
N GLN A 196 51.48 -49.85 -2.60
CA GLN A 196 50.04 -49.98 -2.36
C GLN A 196 49.58 -49.13 -1.16
N GLN A 197 50.36 -49.07 -0.08
CA GLN A 197 50.08 -48.24 1.09
C GLN A 197 50.13 -46.74 0.74
N ASN A 198 51.13 -46.31 -0.04
CA ASN A 198 51.25 -44.93 -0.50
C ASN A 198 50.10 -44.55 -1.44
N LEU A 199 49.74 -45.41 -2.41
CA LEU A 199 48.56 -45.23 -3.26
C LEU A 199 47.26 -45.06 -2.45
N MET A 200 47.11 -45.79 -1.35
CA MET A 200 45.95 -45.66 -0.46
C MET A 200 45.96 -44.36 0.34
N ARG A 201 47.13 -43.88 0.81
CA ARG A 201 47.29 -42.57 1.45
C ARG A 201 46.98 -41.42 0.48
N ASP A 202 47.50 -41.50 -0.75
CA ASP A 202 47.29 -40.48 -1.78
C ASP A 202 45.80 -40.40 -2.18
N LYS A 203 45.15 -41.55 -2.40
CA LYS A 203 43.70 -41.62 -2.64
C LYS A 203 42.87 -41.07 -1.47
N ALA A 204 43.33 -41.24 -0.22
CA ALA A 204 42.67 -40.66 0.94
C ALA A 204 42.86 -39.14 1.03
N ALA A 205 44.07 -38.64 0.75
CA ALA A 205 44.38 -37.22 0.71
C ALA A 205 43.64 -36.50 -0.43
N GLU A 206 43.55 -37.12 -1.61
CA GLU A 206 42.78 -36.62 -2.76
C GLU A 206 41.26 -36.58 -2.45
N LYS A 207 40.70 -37.67 -1.90
CA LYS A 207 39.29 -37.67 -1.44
C LYS A 207 39.02 -36.57 -0.41
N LYS A 208 39.97 -36.29 0.48
CA LYS A 208 39.86 -35.19 1.44
C LYS A 208 39.87 -33.83 0.73
N ARG A 209 40.84 -33.56 -0.15
CA ARG A 209 40.88 -32.32 -0.96
C ARG A 209 39.59 -32.09 -1.76
N ILE A 210 39.04 -33.13 -2.38
CA ILE A 210 37.77 -33.04 -3.14
C ILE A 210 36.58 -32.72 -2.21
N ARG A 211 36.58 -33.22 -0.97
CA ARG A 211 35.56 -32.88 0.03
C ARG A 211 35.71 -31.43 0.49
N ASP A 212 36.90 -31.04 0.90
CA ASP A 212 37.23 -29.71 1.39
C ASP A 212 36.92 -28.63 0.30
N GLU A 213 37.22 -28.91 -0.98
CA GLU A 213 36.89 -28.03 -2.10
C GLU A 213 35.38 -27.92 -2.37
N LYS A 214 34.64 -29.03 -2.23
CA LYS A 214 33.16 -29.04 -2.34
C LYS A 214 32.51 -28.26 -1.19
N GLU A 215 33.03 -28.41 0.02
CA GLU A 215 32.56 -27.67 1.20
C GLU A 215 32.84 -26.17 1.05
N ALA A 216 34.05 -25.78 0.63
CA ALA A 216 34.40 -24.39 0.36
C ALA A 216 33.51 -23.76 -0.74
N LYS A 217 33.26 -24.47 -1.85
CA LYS A 217 32.35 -24.01 -2.91
C LYS A 217 30.91 -23.87 -2.41
N ALA A 218 30.43 -24.79 -1.58
CA ALA A 218 29.10 -24.72 -0.99
C ALA A 218 28.96 -23.56 0.01
N GLU A 219 30.02 -23.25 0.76
CA GLU A 219 30.05 -22.12 1.69
C GLU A 219 30.12 -20.77 0.96
N GLU A 220 30.93 -20.65 -0.10
CA GLU A 220 30.96 -19.47 -0.96
C GLU A 220 29.59 -19.22 -1.61
N GLU A 221 28.89 -20.27 -2.05
CA GLU A 221 27.54 -20.14 -2.60
C GLU A 221 26.52 -19.69 -1.54
N LYS A 222 26.58 -20.22 -0.30
CA LYS A 222 25.76 -19.76 0.82
C LYS A 222 25.99 -18.27 1.10
N GLN A 223 27.25 -17.82 1.14
CA GLN A 223 27.58 -16.40 1.33
C GLN A 223 27.02 -15.54 0.20
N LYS A 224 27.17 -15.95 -1.07
CA LYS A 224 26.56 -15.26 -2.23
C LYS A 224 25.03 -15.20 -2.16
N ARG A 225 24.36 -16.23 -1.64
CA ARG A 225 22.90 -16.24 -1.42
C ARG A 225 22.51 -15.23 -0.33
N ILE A 226 23.19 -15.24 0.82
CA ILE A 226 22.96 -14.30 1.93
C ILE A 226 23.18 -12.85 1.48
N GLU A 227 24.25 -12.57 0.73
CA GLU A 227 24.54 -11.23 0.22
C GLU A 227 23.48 -10.73 -0.77
N LYS A 228 23.02 -11.59 -1.70
CA LYS A 228 21.91 -11.28 -2.61
C LYS A 228 20.59 -11.03 -1.86
N GLU A 229 20.30 -11.80 -0.82
CA GLU A 229 19.11 -11.62 0.01
C GLU A 229 19.18 -10.31 0.80
N LYS A 230 20.34 -9.98 1.38
CA LYS A 230 20.56 -8.71 2.06
C LYS A 230 20.39 -7.52 1.10
N LYS A 231 20.98 -7.57 -0.09
CA LYS A 231 20.79 -6.55 -1.15
C LYS A 231 19.31 -6.39 -1.55
N ARG A 232 18.52 -7.47 -1.61
CA ARG A 232 17.06 -7.41 -1.85
C ARG A 232 16.31 -6.76 -0.69
N LYS A 233 16.64 -7.11 0.56
CA LYS A 233 16.05 -6.50 1.76
C LYS A 233 16.37 -5.01 1.85
N ASP A 234 17.62 -4.61 1.61
CA ASP A 234 18.06 -3.22 1.60
C ASP A 234 17.38 -2.40 0.48
N HIS A 235 17.23 -2.97 -0.72
CA HIS A 235 16.49 -2.33 -1.82
C HIS A 235 15.01 -2.15 -1.48
N ASN A 236 14.36 -3.18 -0.93
CA ASN A 236 12.94 -3.13 -0.55
C ASN A 236 12.72 -2.12 0.59
N ALA A 237 13.62 -2.07 1.58
CA ALA A 237 13.56 -1.09 2.67
C ALA A 237 13.71 0.36 2.14
N LYS A 238 14.65 0.59 1.20
CA LYS A 238 14.80 1.90 0.53
C LYS A 238 13.55 2.27 -0.26
N PHE A 239 12.99 1.35 -1.04
CA PHE A 239 11.76 1.59 -1.80
C PHE A 239 10.58 1.93 -0.87
N ALA A 240 10.39 1.16 0.20
CA ALA A 240 9.35 1.42 1.20
C ALA A 240 9.53 2.76 1.93
N ALA A 241 10.78 3.20 2.16
CA ALA A 241 11.07 4.52 2.71
C ALA A 241 10.68 5.66 1.74
N VAL A 242 11.06 5.54 0.46
CA VAL A 242 10.71 6.51 -0.60
C VAL A 242 9.19 6.62 -0.78
N MET A 243 8.46 5.49 -0.80
CA MET A 243 7.00 5.50 -0.92
C MET A 243 6.34 6.21 0.27
N LYS A 244 6.82 5.98 1.51
CA LYS A 244 6.35 6.68 2.71
C LYS A 244 6.67 8.18 2.68
N GLU A 245 7.81 8.57 2.11
CA GLU A 245 8.16 9.98 1.94
C GLU A 245 7.25 10.66 0.91
N GLN A 246 7.00 10.03 -0.24
CA GLN A 246 6.03 10.51 -1.23
C GLN A 246 4.63 10.68 -0.63
N GLU A 247 4.13 9.66 0.09
CA GLU A 247 2.83 9.73 0.76
C GLU A 247 2.75 10.89 1.77
N ARG A 248 3.84 11.17 2.51
CA ARG A 248 3.90 12.33 3.41
C ARG A 248 3.89 13.66 2.66
N LEU A 249 4.64 13.77 1.57
CA LEU A 249 4.68 14.98 0.74
C LEU A 249 3.32 15.25 0.07
N GLU A 250 2.65 14.23 -0.45
CA GLU A 250 1.30 14.33 -1.01
C GLU A 250 0.29 14.79 0.05
N ASN A 251 0.34 14.20 1.25
CA ASN A 251 -0.50 14.62 2.38
C ASN A 251 -0.25 16.07 2.81
N GLU A 252 1.00 16.55 2.76
CA GLU A 252 1.33 17.95 3.04
C GLU A 252 0.86 18.89 1.91
N GLU A 253 0.96 18.48 0.64
CA GLU A 253 0.46 19.26 -0.49
C GLU A 253 -1.08 19.37 -0.45
N ASN A 254 -1.76 18.26 -0.14
CA ASN A 254 -3.22 18.24 0.01
C ASN A 254 -3.69 19.13 1.17
N LYS A 255 -2.98 19.13 2.31
CA LYS A 255 -3.23 20.09 3.41
C LYS A 255 -3.04 21.55 2.97
N LYS A 256 -1.96 21.86 2.23
CA LYS A 256 -1.71 23.22 1.70
C LYS A 256 -2.82 23.67 0.73
N LYS A 257 -3.27 22.78 -0.16
CA LYS A 257 -4.42 23.01 -1.07
C LYS A 257 -5.72 23.23 -0.31
N GLU A 258 -6.00 22.42 0.72
CA GLU A 258 -7.19 22.57 1.56
C GLU A 258 -7.18 23.89 2.34
N GLU A 259 -6.06 24.24 2.98
CA GLU A 259 -5.89 25.54 3.64
C GLU A 259 -6.12 26.71 2.68
N GLN A 260 -5.60 26.63 1.44
CA GLN A 260 -5.85 27.64 0.43
C GLN A 260 -7.35 27.76 0.11
N ARG A 261 -8.04 26.64 -0.12
CA ARG A 261 -9.50 26.62 -0.34
C ARG A 261 -10.28 27.20 0.84
N ILE A 262 -9.87 26.93 2.08
CA ILE A 262 -10.49 27.49 3.29
C ILE A 262 -10.25 29.02 3.37
N ARG A 263 -9.04 29.49 3.07
CA ARG A 263 -8.69 30.92 3.06
C ARG A 263 -9.48 31.67 1.97
N GLU A 264 -9.60 31.10 0.77
CA GLU A 264 -10.39 31.64 -0.34
C GLU A 264 -11.89 31.64 -0.02
N GLY A 265 -12.42 30.54 0.52
CA GLY A 265 -13.80 30.44 1.00
C GLY A 265 -14.14 31.49 2.05
N LYS A 266 -13.26 31.72 3.04
CA LYS A 266 -13.41 32.80 4.03
C LYS A 266 -13.47 34.18 3.37
N LYS A 267 -12.59 34.49 2.40
CA LYS A 267 -12.63 35.75 1.63
C LYS A 267 -13.92 35.90 0.81
N ALA A 268 -14.39 34.83 0.18
CA ALA A 268 -15.65 34.82 -0.58
C ALA A 268 -16.88 35.07 0.32
N LEU A 269 -16.93 34.43 1.49
CA LEU A 269 -17.98 34.66 2.49
C LEU A 269 -17.93 36.09 3.06
N GLU A 270 -16.74 36.62 3.33
CA GLU A 270 -16.59 37.99 3.83
C GLU A 270 -17.04 39.02 2.79
N THR A 271 -16.61 38.87 1.53
CA THR A 271 -17.04 39.77 0.44
C THR A 271 -18.55 39.67 0.17
N ARG A 272 -19.15 38.48 0.26
CA ARG A 272 -20.62 38.31 0.26
C ARG A 272 -21.28 39.08 1.41
N ARG A 273 -20.80 38.92 2.65
CA ARG A 273 -21.32 39.61 3.84
C ARG A 273 -21.22 41.13 3.72
N ARG A 274 -20.10 41.65 3.19
CA ARG A 274 -19.91 43.09 2.90
C ARG A 274 -20.91 43.60 1.86
N ARG A 275 -21.15 42.85 0.76
CA ARG A 275 -22.17 43.19 -0.26
C ARG A 275 -23.58 43.19 0.32
N GLU A 276 -23.92 42.18 1.10
CA GLU A 276 -25.24 42.04 1.74
C GLU A 276 -25.52 43.18 2.73
N LYS A 277 -24.52 43.58 3.53
CA LYS A 277 -24.60 44.77 4.38
C LYS A 277 -24.83 46.04 3.55
N ALA A 278 -24.06 46.24 2.47
CA ALA A 278 -24.23 47.41 1.60
C ALA A 278 -25.61 47.48 0.90
N VAL A 279 -26.27 46.35 0.67
CA VAL A 279 -27.67 46.32 0.20
C VAL A 279 -28.61 46.75 1.33
N ARG A 280 -28.50 46.16 2.53
CA ARG A 280 -29.30 46.58 3.70
C ARG A 280 -29.17 48.07 4.02
N ASP A 281 -27.94 48.59 4.00
CA ASP A 281 -27.64 50.00 4.27
C ASP A 281 -28.28 50.92 3.20
N ARG A 282 -28.31 50.49 1.92
CA ARG A 282 -28.98 51.23 0.84
C ARG A 282 -30.50 51.25 1.02
N ASP A 283 -31.09 50.11 1.38
CA ASP A 283 -32.54 50.00 1.57
C ASP A 283 -33.01 50.73 2.84
N ALA A 284 -32.20 50.76 3.91
CA ALA A 284 -32.43 51.59 5.08
C ALA A 284 -32.42 53.09 4.72
N ARG A 285 -31.44 53.55 3.93
CA ARG A 285 -31.38 54.94 3.42
C ARG A 285 -32.58 55.30 2.54
N ARG A 286 -33.03 54.39 1.67
CA ARG A 286 -34.25 54.57 0.87
C ARG A 286 -35.47 54.75 1.76
N LYS A 287 -35.71 53.83 2.70
CA LYS A 287 -36.83 53.92 3.65
C LYS A 287 -36.82 55.20 4.48
N ALA A 288 -35.64 55.69 4.88
CA ALA A 288 -35.51 56.96 5.58
C ALA A 288 -35.87 58.16 4.68
N SER A 289 -35.39 58.18 3.43
CA SER A 289 -35.74 59.20 2.44
C SER A 289 -37.23 59.18 2.08
N ASP A 290 -37.83 58.00 1.92
CA ASP A 290 -39.26 57.83 1.66
C ASP A 290 -40.11 58.32 2.84
N LYS A 291 -39.64 58.13 4.09
CA LYS A 291 -40.29 58.65 5.29
C LYS A 291 -40.25 60.18 5.31
N GLN A 292 -39.07 60.78 5.09
CA GLN A 292 -38.91 62.24 5.02
C GLN A 292 -39.77 62.86 3.90
N ALA A 293 -39.86 62.21 2.74
CA ALA A 293 -40.70 62.66 1.65
C ALA A 293 -42.20 62.65 2.00
N ARG A 294 -42.67 61.63 2.75
CA ARG A 294 -44.06 61.57 3.24
C ARG A 294 -44.34 62.63 4.31
N GLU A 295 -43.44 62.80 5.27
CA GLU A 295 -43.54 63.81 6.33
C GLU A 295 -43.63 65.21 5.70
N ALA A 296 -42.75 65.54 4.76
CA ALA A 296 -42.79 66.79 4.01
C ALA A 296 -44.06 66.96 3.15
N GLU A 297 -44.61 65.88 2.58
CA GLU A 297 -45.88 65.94 1.85
C GLU A 297 -47.07 66.17 2.80
N GLU A 298 -47.09 65.53 3.97
CA GLU A 298 -48.11 65.73 4.99
C GLU A 298 -48.08 67.14 5.58
N GLU A 299 -46.89 67.69 5.86
CA GLU A 299 -46.72 69.09 6.24
C GLU A 299 -47.21 70.05 5.14
N ALA A 300 -46.83 69.82 3.88
CA ALA A 300 -47.30 70.62 2.76
C ALA A 300 -48.83 70.53 2.56
N ARG A 301 -49.42 69.36 2.80
CA ARG A 301 -50.89 69.16 2.80
C ARG A 301 -51.55 69.91 3.97
N TYR A 302 -50.94 69.91 5.15
CA TYR A 302 -51.41 70.66 6.32
C TYR A 302 -51.38 72.17 6.08
N GLN A 303 -50.26 72.72 5.61
CA GLN A 303 -50.11 74.14 5.27
C GLN A 303 -51.11 74.59 4.20
N LYS A 304 -51.39 73.76 3.19
CA LYS A 304 -52.43 74.01 2.17
C LYS A 304 -53.86 74.01 2.75
N ARG A 305 -54.13 73.22 3.80
CA ARG A 305 -55.43 73.25 4.50
C ARG A 305 -55.55 74.51 5.34
N PHE A 306 -54.53 74.83 6.14
CA PHE A 306 -54.49 76.01 7.00
C PHE A 306 -54.72 77.30 6.21
N THR A 307 -53.91 77.54 5.15
CA THR A 307 -54.08 78.72 4.27
C THR A 307 -55.44 78.77 3.57
N LYS A 308 -56.03 77.62 3.22
CA LYS A 308 -57.39 77.55 2.63
C LYS A 308 -58.48 77.85 3.66
N GLU A 309 -58.29 77.49 4.92
CA GLU A 309 -59.22 77.83 6.00
C GLU A 309 -59.10 79.29 6.43
N GLU A 310 -57.89 79.82 6.51
CA GLU A 310 -57.61 81.24 6.78
C GLU A 310 -58.23 82.15 5.70
N THR A 311 -57.99 81.86 4.41
CA THR A 311 -58.63 82.58 3.30
C THR A 311 -60.16 82.46 3.31
N ARG A 312 -60.71 81.29 3.69
CA ARG A 312 -62.16 81.11 3.89
C ARG A 312 -62.69 81.93 5.08
N TYR A 313 -61.92 82.06 6.15
CA TYR A 313 -62.26 82.86 7.32
C TYR A 313 -62.27 84.36 6.97
N VAL A 314 -61.22 84.86 6.33
CA VAL A 314 -61.14 86.25 5.83
C VAL A 314 -62.25 86.56 4.82
N ALA A 315 -62.58 85.63 3.92
CA ALA A 315 -63.71 85.78 3.01
C ALA A 315 -65.06 85.85 3.75
N LYS A 316 -65.28 85.02 4.78
CA LYS A 316 -66.46 85.12 5.65
C LYS A 316 -66.51 86.46 6.40
N GLU A 317 -65.41 86.88 7.00
CA GLU A 317 -65.35 88.10 7.80
C GLU A 317 -65.58 89.35 6.95
N THR A 318 -64.99 89.41 5.74
CA THR A 318 -65.22 90.51 4.79
C THR A 318 -66.66 90.54 4.26
N LEU A 319 -67.29 89.38 4.03
CA LEU A 319 -68.72 89.30 3.71
C LEU A 319 -69.60 89.78 4.89
N GLN A 320 -69.29 89.41 6.12
CA GLN A 320 -69.98 89.91 7.31
C GLN A 320 -69.82 91.43 7.48
N LYS A 321 -68.61 91.97 7.28
CA LYS A 321 -68.35 93.42 7.30
C LYS A 321 -69.16 94.16 6.21
N LYS A 322 -69.22 93.61 4.99
CA LYS A 322 -70.07 94.14 3.90
C LYS A 322 -71.56 94.10 4.25
N ALA A 323 -72.05 92.99 4.81
CA ALA A 323 -73.45 92.86 5.23
C ALA A 323 -73.80 93.85 6.35
N LYS A 324 -72.96 93.98 7.38
CA LYS A 324 -73.14 94.99 8.46
C LYS A 324 -73.17 96.41 7.89
N LYS A 325 -72.26 96.76 6.97
CA LYS A 325 -72.24 98.08 6.31
C LYS A 325 -73.51 98.33 5.47
N ALA A 326 -74.00 97.31 4.76
CA ALA A 326 -75.23 97.43 3.98
C ALA A 326 -76.48 97.61 4.86
N LEU A 327 -76.54 96.94 6.02
CA LEU A 327 -77.63 97.13 6.99
C LEU A 327 -77.56 98.52 7.64
N GLY A 328 -76.39 98.95 8.12
CA GLY A 328 -76.20 100.30 8.66
C GLY A 328 -76.51 101.40 7.66
N GLY A 329 -76.07 101.26 6.40
CA GLY A 329 -76.39 102.20 5.33
C GLY A 329 -77.89 102.28 5.03
N ARG A 330 -78.62 101.15 5.05
CA ARG A 330 -80.10 101.15 4.93
C ARG A 330 -80.77 101.86 6.11
N GLU A 331 -80.26 101.69 7.32
CA GLU A 331 -80.78 102.37 8.50
C GLU A 331 -80.52 103.88 8.44
N GLU A 332 -79.32 104.31 8.05
CA GLU A 332 -78.97 105.72 7.83
C GLU A 332 -79.80 106.34 6.70
N GLU A 333 -80.02 105.63 5.58
CA GLU A 333 -80.94 106.06 4.52
C GLU A 333 -82.37 106.22 5.04
N SER A 334 -82.86 105.28 5.87
CA SER A 334 -84.19 105.37 6.46
C SER A 334 -84.32 106.61 7.35
N ARG A 335 -83.36 106.81 8.27
CA ARG A 335 -83.27 108.01 9.13
C ARG A 335 -83.15 109.30 8.31
N LYS A 336 -82.44 109.28 7.18
CA LYS A 336 -82.31 110.44 6.27
C LYS A 336 -83.66 110.77 5.62
N ARG A 337 -84.35 109.78 5.04
CA ARG A 337 -85.70 109.96 4.46
C ARG A 337 -86.72 110.45 5.50
N GLU A 338 -86.59 110.00 6.74
CA GLU A 338 -87.44 110.42 7.86
C GLU A 338 -87.18 111.88 8.26
N ARG A 339 -85.92 112.30 8.34
CA ARG A 339 -85.54 113.72 8.51
C ARG A 339 -86.03 114.60 7.35
N GLU A 340 -85.91 114.13 6.11
CA GLU A 340 -86.41 114.84 4.92
C GLU A 340 -87.93 115.02 4.95
N ARG A 341 -88.69 113.98 5.36
CA ARG A 341 -90.14 114.08 5.59
C ARG A 341 -90.48 115.05 6.71
N ALA A 342 -89.76 115.02 7.83
CA ALA A 342 -89.97 115.94 8.94
C ALA A 342 -89.70 117.39 8.53
N ASN A 343 -88.63 117.65 7.77
CA ASN A 343 -88.30 118.97 7.22
C ASN A 343 -89.35 119.45 6.21
N ALA A 344 -89.84 118.57 5.32
CA ALA A 344 -90.89 118.91 4.37
C ALA A 344 -92.23 119.24 5.07
N PHE A 345 -92.57 118.50 6.14
CA PHE A 345 -93.72 118.80 6.99
C PHE A 345 -93.56 120.14 7.72
N ALA A 346 -92.41 120.37 8.36
CA ALA A 346 -92.11 121.62 9.05
C ALA A 346 -92.20 122.83 8.09
N LYS A 347 -91.62 122.72 6.89
CA LYS A 347 -91.73 123.74 5.85
C LYS A 347 -93.18 124.00 5.48
N LYS A 348 -93.97 122.95 5.20
CA LYS A 348 -95.41 123.11 4.89
C LYS A 348 -96.17 123.84 6.02
N VAL A 349 -95.87 123.54 7.29
CA VAL A 349 -96.48 124.23 8.44
C VAL A 349 -96.08 125.72 8.50
N VAL A 350 -94.85 126.06 8.13
CA VAL A 350 -94.40 127.47 7.99
C VAL A 350 -95.13 128.13 6.81
N ASP A 351 -95.10 127.54 5.62
CA ASP A 351 -95.77 128.05 4.41
C ASP A 351 -97.29 128.27 4.65
N ASP A 352 -97.97 127.33 5.32
CA ASP A 352 -99.39 127.44 5.69
C ASP A 352 -99.65 128.54 6.74
N ARG A 353 -98.71 128.77 7.68
CA ARG A 353 -98.77 129.87 8.66
C ARG A 353 -98.54 131.23 7.99
N GLU A 354 -97.54 131.33 7.11
CA GLU A 354 -97.27 132.54 6.33
C GLU A 354 -98.45 132.89 5.43
N LYS A 355 -99.07 131.89 4.77
CA LYS A 355 -100.27 132.09 3.96
C LYS A 355 -101.46 132.57 4.81
N LYS A 356 -101.68 132.00 6.00
CA LYS A 356 -102.69 132.50 6.96
C LYS A 356 -102.40 133.93 7.41
N LEU A 357 -101.15 134.25 7.72
CA LEU A 357 -100.73 135.59 8.14
C LEU A 357 -100.87 136.62 7.01
N LYS A 358 -100.57 136.25 5.76
CA LYS A 358 -100.82 137.07 4.57
C LYS A 358 -102.31 137.31 4.34
N ASN A 359 -103.14 136.28 4.50
CA ASN A 359 -104.60 136.42 4.40
C ASN A 359 -105.19 137.28 5.53
N LEU A 360 -104.64 137.22 6.75
CA LEU A 360 -105.02 138.10 7.85
C LEU A 360 -104.60 139.55 7.58
N LYS A 361 -103.38 139.78 7.10
CA LYS A 361 -102.92 141.12 6.67
C LYS A 361 -103.80 141.71 5.56
N ALA A 362 -104.19 140.91 4.57
CA ALA A 362 -105.12 141.36 3.53
C ALA A 362 -106.46 141.79 4.12
N LYS A 363 -107.07 140.95 4.98
CA LYS A 363 -108.32 141.30 5.67
C LYS A 363 -108.22 142.56 6.54
N VAL A 364 -107.10 142.77 7.24
CA VAL A 364 -106.87 143.99 8.03
C VAL A 364 -106.79 145.20 7.09
N SER A 365 -106.04 145.12 5.99
CA SER A 365 -105.97 146.20 4.98
C SER A 365 -107.32 146.50 4.31
N ASP A 366 -108.14 145.48 4.08
CA ASP A 366 -109.49 145.67 3.53
C ASP A 366 -110.43 146.33 4.57
N ILE A 367 -110.33 145.96 5.85
CA ILE A 367 -111.04 146.61 6.96
C ILE A 367 -110.58 148.06 7.17
N GLU A 368 -109.28 148.35 7.06
CA GLU A 368 -108.71 149.70 7.13
C GLU A 368 -109.29 150.61 6.02
N LYS A 369 -109.46 150.07 4.81
CA LYS A 369 -110.15 150.76 3.70
C LYS A 369 -111.63 150.95 3.95
N GLU A 370 -112.35 149.94 4.46
CA GLU A 370 -113.79 150.04 4.77
C GLU A 370 -114.09 151.03 5.92
N LEU A 371 -113.20 151.14 6.90
CA LEU A 371 -113.32 152.08 8.03
C LEU A 371 -112.93 153.53 7.68
N GLY A 372 -112.57 153.82 6.42
CA GLY A 372 -112.25 155.18 5.97
C GLY A 372 -110.89 155.71 6.45
N TYR A 373 -110.00 154.85 6.95
CA TYR A 373 -108.63 155.23 7.34
C TYR A 373 -107.69 155.23 6.13
N THR A 374 -107.85 156.23 5.25
CA THR A 374 -106.83 156.57 4.26
C THR A 374 -105.67 157.33 4.92
N CYS A 375 -104.74 156.61 5.52
CA CYS A 375 -103.39 157.09 5.80
C CYS A 375 -102.48 156.53 4.70
N ILE A 376 -102.30 157.28 3.61
CA ILE A 376 -101.11 158.11 3.36
C ILE A 376 -99.87 157.24 3.15
N ASP A 377 -99.42 157.21 1.90
CA ASP A 377 -98.23 156.51 1.43
C ASP A 377 -96.93 157.06 2.05
N ASP A 378 -95.99 156.16 2.34
CA ASP A 378 -94.53 156.30 2.19
C ASP A 378 -93.90 154.89 2.08
#